data_AF-A0A2E3A760-F1
#
_entry.id   AF-A0A2E3A760-F1
#
_cell.length_a   1.000
_cell.length_b   1.000
_cell.length_c   1.000
_cell.angle_alpha   90.00
_cell.angle_beta   90.00
_cell.angle_gamma   90.00
#
_symmetry.space_group_name_H-M   'P 1'
#
loop_
_entity.id
_entity.type
_entity.pdbx_description
1 polymer ?
#
loop_
_entity_poly.entity_id
_entity_poly.type
_entity_poly.pdbx_seq_one_letter_code
_entity_poly.pdbx_strand_id
1 'polypeptide(L)'
;MRPGLSCCVILLLFSSTETFAEDFEKTEYKADSARTLQYALLKPQKVEAGKKYPLLLSLHGAGGRGNKNWERNCFANKVLSGGEMRSKYPCFILAPTVSKQGSWKSESMDDVLELVGKLLKKL
;
A
#
# COMPACT_ATOMS: atom_id res chain seq x y z
N MET A 1 -7.83 60.25 -18.41
CA MET A 1 -7.65 58.86 -18.88
C MET A 1 -6.63 58.17 -17.98
N ARG A 2 -7.04 57.17 -17.21
CA ARG A 2 -6.15 56.31 -16.39
C ARG A 2 -6.49 54.86 -16.74
N PRO A 3 -5.51 54.00 -17.07
CA PRO A 3 -5.80 52.66 -17.59
C PRO A 3 -6.22 51.74 -16.46
N GLY A 4 -7.20 50.87 -16.75
CA GLY A 4 -7.71 49.89 -15.81
C GLY A 4 -6.64 48.84 -15.50
N LEU A 5 -6.29 48.73 -14.21
CA LEU A 5 -5.53 47.60 -13.71
C LEU A 5 -6.55 46.51 -13.33
N SER A 6 -6.94 45.73 -14.34
CA SER A 6 -7.68 44.50 -14.14
C SER A 6 -6.76 43.53 -13.40
N CYS A 7 -6.90 43.49 -12.08
CA CYS A 7 -6.20 42.58 -11.20
C CYS A 7 -6.79 41.17 -11.39
N CYS A 8 -6.40 40.51 -12.49
CA CYS A 8 -6.61 39.08 -12.67
C CYS A 8 -5.74 38.36 -11.64
N VAL A 9 -6.31 38.09 -10.46
CA VAL A 9 -5.75 37.13 -9.52
C VAL A 9 -5.87 35.75 -10.16
N ILE A 10 -4.86 35.36 -10.94
CA ILE A 10 -4.73 33.99 -11.45
C ILE A 10 -4.31 33.15 -10.25
N LEU A 11 -5.31 32.56 -9.57
CA LEU A 11 -5.11 31.53 -8.57
C LEU A 11 -4.64 30.27 -9.31
N LEU A 12 -3.32 30.12 -9.46
CA LEU A 12 -2.71 28.89 -9.93
C LEU A 12 -2.92 27.81 -8.85
N LEU A 13 -4.05 27.11 -8.95
CA LEU A 13 -4.27 25.84 -8.27
C LEU A 13 -3.30 24.83 -8.90
N PHE A 14 -2.06 24.81 -8.42
CA PHE A 14 -1.18 23.66 -8.60
C PHE A 14 -1.83 22.49 -7.87
N SER A 15 -2.73 21.79 -8.57
CA SER A 15 -3.18 20.47 -8.15
C SER A 15 -1.98 19.55 -8.34
N SER A 16 -1.15 19.42 -7.31
CA SER A 16 -0.14 18.38 -7.25
C SER A 16 -0.89 17.05 -7.34
N THR A 17 -0.90 16.46 -8.54
CA THR A 17 -1.31 15.08 -8.72
C THR A 17 -0.23 14.25 -8.04
N GLU A 18 -0.45 13.97 -6.77
CA GLU A 18 0.32 12.97 -6.06
C GLU A 18 0.12 11.64 -6.80
N THR A 19 1.09 11.27 -7.63
CA THR A 19 1.19 9.92 -8.20
C THR A 19 1.47 8.97 -7.04
N PHE A 20 0.41 8.42 -6.46
CA PHE A 20 0.53 7.24 -5.61
C PHE A 20 0.80 6.05 -6.52
N ALA A 21 1.75 5.19 -6.16
CA ALA A 21 2.04 4.04 -6.98
C ALA A 21 0.81 3.14 -7.05
N GLU A 22 0.25 3.01 -8.26
CA GLU A 22 -0.87 2.15 -8.62
C GLU A 22 -0.47 0.66 -8.72
N ASP A 23 0.76 0.33 -8.33
CA ASP A 23 1.45 -0.94 -8.60
C ASP A 23 1.15 -2.04 -7.56
N PHE A 24 0.17 -1.84 -6.67
CA PHE A 24 -0.21 -2.87 -5.72
C PHE A 24 -0.91 -4.03 -6.43
N GLU A 25 -0.25 -5.19 -6.49
CA GLU A 25 -0.85 -6.42 -7.00
C GLU A 25 -1.85 -6.95 -5.97
N LYS A 26 -3.13 -6.76 -6.24
CA LYS A 26 -4.23 -7.18 -5.36
C LYS A 26 -4.44 -8.68 -5.48
N THR A 27 -4.52 -9.37 -4.35
CA THR A 27 -4.69 -10.82 -4.31
C THR A 27 -5.54 -11.24 -3.11
N GLU A 28 -6.04 -12.46 -3.20
CA GLU A 28 -6.73 -13.14 -2.12
C GLU A 28 -5.92 -14.35 -1.65
N TYR A 29 -5.81 -14.49 -0.34
CA TYR A 29 -5.25 -15.66 0.29
C TYR A 29 -6.38 -16.47 0.94
N LYS A 30 -6.59 -17.70 0.48
CA LYS A 30 -7.45 -18.66 1.16
C LYS A 30 -6.62 -19.35 2.24
N ALA A 31 -6.87 -18.98 3.49
CA ALA A 31 -6.24 -19.62 4.63
C ALA A 31 -6.75 -21.05 4.80
N ASP A 32 -5.97 -21.87 5.50
CA ASP A 32 -6.33 -23.25 5.79
C ASP A 32 -7.62 -23.34 6.64
N SER A 33 -7.93 -22.28 7.40
CA SER A 33 -9.21 -22.13 8.12
C SER A 33 -10.41 -21.79 7.21
N ALA A 34 -10.28 -21.94 5.89
CA ALA A 34 -11.26 -21.56 4.86
C ALA A 34 -11.68 -20.07 4.84
N ARG A 35 -10.97 -19.20 5.56
CA ARG A 35 -11.18 -17.75 5.53
C ARG A 35 -10.39 -17.14 4.37
N THR A 36 -10.96 -16.11 3.75
CA THR A 36 -10.27 -15.36 2.69
C THR A 36 -9.69 -14.07 3.27
N LEU A 37 -8.36 -13.99 3.33
CA LEU A 37 -7.62 -12.78 3.65
C LEU A 37 -7.34 -12.00 2.36
N GLN A 38 -7.84 -10.77 2.30
CA GLN A 38 -7.55 -9.85 1.20
C GLN A 38 -6.19 -9.21 1.46
N TYR A 39 -5.34 -9.13 0.44
CA TYR A 39 -4.07 -8.41 0.57
C TYR A 39 -3.64 -7.78 -0.74
N ALA A 40 -2.69 -6.86 -0.65
CA ALA A 40 -1.95 -6.38 -1.80
C ALA A 40 -0.45 -6.56 -1.57
N LEU A 41 0.26 -6.90 -2.64
CA LEU A 41 1.72 -7.01 -2.65
C LEU A 41 2.30 -5.95 -3.59
N LEU A 42 3.16 -5.09 -3.06
CA LEU A 42 3.97 -4.20 -3.87
C LEU A 42 5.37 -4.78 -3.99
N LYS A 43 5.88 -4.86 -5.23
CA LYS A 43 7.25 -5.31 -5.51
C LYS A 43 8.21 -4.10 -5.54
N PRO A 44 9.51 -4.31 -5.26
CA PRO A 44 10.53 -3.31 -5.60
C PRO A 44 10.38 -2.86 -7.06
N GLN A 45 10.72 -1.61 -7.37
CA GLN A 45 10.63 -1.09 -8.75
C GLN A 45 11.43 -1.94 -9.75
N LYS A 46 12.54 -2.52 -9.29
CA LYS A 46 13.34 -3.48 -10.05
C LYS A 46 13.73 -4.64 -9.14
N VAL A 47 13.36 -5.85 -9.55
CA VAL A 47 13.79 -7.08 -8.90
C VAL A 47 14.94 -7.67 -9.70
N GLU A 48 16.09 -7.84 -9.06
CA GLU A 48 17.29 -8.42 -9.67
C GLU A 48 17.41 -9.90 -9.27
N ALA A 49 17.68 -10.78 -10.23
CA ALA A 49 17.82 -12.21 -9.97
C ALA A 49 18.96 -12.48 -8.97
N GLY A 50 18.68 -13.30 -7.95
CA GLY A 50 19.65 -13.67 -6.90
C GLY A 50 19.83 -12.63 -5.79
N LYS A 51 19.24 -11.43 -5.91
CA LYS A 51 19.29 -10.41 -4.86
C LYS A 51 18.13 -10.58 -3.87
N LYS A 52 18.44 -10.57 -2.58
CA LYS A 52 17.44 -10.60 -1.51
C LYS A 52 16.96 -9.19 -1.19
N TYR A 53 15.66 -9.04 -0.98
CA TYR A 53 15.03 -7.80 -0.57
C TYR A 53 14.25 -8.01 0.74
N PRO A 54 14.12 -6.99 1.60
CA PRO A 54 13.27 -7.07 2.76
C PRO A 54 11.79 -7.29 2.38
N LEU A 55 11.05 -7.98 3.25
CA LEU A 55 9.59 -8.01 3.24
C LEU A 55 9.07 -7.14 4.38
N LEU A 56 8.34 -6.08 4.04
CA LEU A 56 7.68 -5.18 4.98
C LEU A 56 6.20 -5.57 5.08
N LEU A 57 5.76 -5.93 6.30
CA LEU A 57 4.36 -6.18 6.61
C LEU A 57 3.69 -4.89 7.10
N SER A 58 2.76 -4.36 6.31
CA SER A 58 2.06 -3.11 6.60
C SER A 58 0.63 -3.40 7.09
N LEU A 59 0.44 -3.37 8.40
CA LEU A 59 -0.87 -3.57 9.03
C LEU A 59 -1.58 -2.23 9.21
N HIS A 60 -2.77 -2.10 8.63
CA HIS A 60 -3.56 -0.87 8.76
C HIS A 60 -4.18 -0.72 10.18
N GLY A 61 -4.47 0.52 10.58
CA GLY A 61 -5.26 0.83 11.78
C GLY A 61 -6.76 0.65 11.58
N ALA A 62 -7.59 0.97 12.57
CA ALA A 62 -9.05 0.78 12.50
C ALA A 62 -9.72 1.50 11.30
N GLY A 63 -9.20 2.65 10.87
CA GLY A 63 -9.71 3.39 9.72
C GLY A 63 -9.49 2.71 8.35
N GLY A 64 -8.62 1.69 8.28
CA GLY A 64 -8.35 0.94 7.04
C GLY A 64 -9.21 -0.31 6.86
N ARG A 65 -10.03 -0.68 7.85
CA ARG A 65 -10.82 -1.93 7.84
C ARG A 65 -11.77 -1.98 6.65
N GLY A 66 -11.74 -3.09 5.91
CA GLY A 66 -12.57 -3.31 4.73
C GLY A 66 -12.24 -2.43 3.53
N ASN A 67 -11.23 -1.56 3.61
CA ASN A 67 -10.85 -0.67 2.52
C ASN A 67 -9.91 -1.39 1.55
N LYS A 68 -10.39 -1.60 0.32
CA LYS A 68 -9.66 -2.25 -0.79
C LYS A 68 -8.88 -1.28 -1.67
N ASN A 69 -8.70 -0.03 -1.23
CA ASN A 69 -7.77 0.93 -1.82
C ASN A 69 -6.51 0.96 -0.93
N TRP A 70 -5.50 0.16 -1.28
CA TRP A 70 -4.32 -0.06 -0.43
C TRP A 70 -3.37 1.12 -0.37
N GLU A 71 -3.42 1.98 -1.39
CA GLU A 71 -2.71 3.25 -1.45
C GLU A 71 -3.22 4.23 -0.37
N ARG A 72 -4.48 4.06 0.08
CA ARG A 72 -5.15 4.97 1.01
C ARG A 72 -5.71 4.30 2.26
N ASN A 73 -5.67 2.97 2.39
CA ASN A 73 -6.15 2.27 3.59
C ASN A 73 -5.17 2.39 4.77
N CYS A 74 -3.91 2.74 4.51
CA CYS A 74 -2.87 2.92 5.51
C CYS A 74 -1.93 4.05 5.06
N PHE A 75 -1.62 4.98 5.97
CA PHE A 75 -0.68 6.06 5.67
C PHE A 75 0.73 5.54 5.32
N ALA A 76 1.15 4.44 5.94
CA ALA A 76 2.43 3.81 5.61
C ALA A 76 2.47 3.34 4.14
N ASN A 77 1.40 2.75 3.62
CA ASN A 77 1.34 2.33 2.22
C ASN A 77 1.49 3.51 1.28
N LYS A 78 0.83 4.64 1.57
CA LYS A 78 0.95 5.89 0.81
C LYS A 78 2.40 6.36 0.70
N VAL A 79 3.12 6.38 1.83
CA VAL A 79 4.50 6.87 1.89
C VAL A 79 5.47 5.89 1.24
N LEU A 80 5.36 4.61 1.61
CA LEU A 80 6.31 3.57 1.19
C LEU A 80 6.15 3.19 -0.29
N SER A 81 4.99 3.41 -0.89
CA SER A 81 4.77 3.18 -2.30
C SER A 81 5.29 4.32 -3.19
N GLY A 82 5.64 5.47 -2.61
CA GLY A 82 6.21 6.60 -3.33
C GLY A 82 7.56 6.27 -3.99
N GLY A 83 7.81 6.84 -5.18
CA GLY A 83 9.00 6.54 -5.97
C GLY A 83 10.33 6.78 -5.25
N GLU A 84 10.42 7.86 -4.47
CA GLU A 84 11.61 8.17 -3.66
C GLU A 84 11.90 7.06 -2.63
N MET A 85 10.88 6.66 -1.87
CA MET A 85 11.02 5.62 -0.85
C MET A 85 11.35 4.26 -1.47
N ARG A 86 10.71 3.91 -2.60
CA ARG A 86 10.99 2.65 -3.31
C ARG A 86 12.39 2.60 -3.91
N SER A 87 12.92 3.74 -4.33
CA SER A 87 14.30 3.85 -4.84
C SER A 87 15.32 3.75 -3.72
N LYS A 88 15.11 4.47 -2.61
CA LYS A 88 16.02 4.52 -1.47
C LYS A 88 16.02 3.23 -0.64
N TYR A 89 14.85 2.59 -0.49
CA TYR A 89 14.63 1.39 0.32
C TYR A 89 13.84 0.34 -0.46
N PRO A 90 14.44 -0.31 -1.47
CA PRO A 90 13.75 -1.31 -2.27
C PRO A 90 13.36 -2.50 -1.39
N CYS A 91 12.07 -2.77 -1.29
CA CYS A 91 11.50 -3.88 -0.51
C CYS A 91 10.19 -4.37 -1.12
N PHE A 92 9.79 -5.58 -0.75
CA PHE A 92 8.42 -6.04 -0.95
C PHE A 92 7.55 -5.49 0.17
N ILE A 93 6.35 -5.00 -0.15
CA ILE A 93 5.37 -4.56 0.85
C ILE A 93 4.15 -5.47 0.77
N LEU A 94 3.92 -6.22 1.83
CA LEU A 94 2.70 -7.00 2.02
C LEU A 94 1.73 -6.20 2.88
N ALA A 95 0.58 -5.85 2.32
CA ALA A 95 -0.46 -5.09 3.00
C ALA A 95 -1.75 -5.90 3.06
N PRO A 96 -2.00 -6.69 4.12
CA PRO A 96 -3.27 -7.38 4.30
C PRO A 96 -4.36 -6.41 4.77
N THR A 97 -5.62 -6.77 4.52
CA THR A 97 -6.80 -6.02 4.97
C THR A 97 -7.81 -6.95 5.62
N VAL A 98 -8.23 -6.62 6.84
CA VAL A 98 -9.35 -7.31 7.52
C VAL A 98 -10.71 -6.77 7.06
N SER A 99 -11.78 -7.51 7.35
CA SER A 99 -13.15 -7.04 7.13
C SER A 99 -13.46 -5.77 7.93
N LYS A 100 -14.58 -5.10 7.61
CA LYS A 100 -15.00 -3.85 8.27
C LYS A 100 -15.17 -4.01 9.79
N GLN A 101 -15.61 -5.18 10.25
CA GLN A 101 -15.79 -5.55 11.65
C GLN A 101 -14.57 -6.27 12.25
N GLY A 102 -13.59 -6.62 11.42
CA GLY A 102 -12.41 -7.37 11.82
C GLY A 102 -11.37 -6.55 12.57
N SER A 103 -10.41 -7.26 13.15
CA SER A 103 -9.24 -6.68 13.81
C SER A 103 -8.09 -7.67 13.75
N TRP A 104 -6.85 -7.23 13.91
CA TRP A 104 -5.65 -8.08 13.96
C TRP A 104 -5.56 -8.85 15.28
N LYS A 105 -6.39 -9.88 15.42
CA LYS A 105 -6.44 -10.75 16.61
C LYS A 105 -6.65 -12.20 16.19
N SER A 106 -6.06 -13.10 16.97
CA SER A 106 -6.22 -14.55 16.86
C SER A 106 -6.09 -15.00 15.40
N GLU A 107 -7.11 -15.68 14.89
CA GLU A 107 -7.23 -16.24 13.55
C GLU A 107 -6.80 -15.31 12.41
N SER A 108 -7.11 -14.01 12.49
CA SER A 108 -6.72 -13.05 11.43
C SER A 108 -5.22 -12.76 11.42
N MET A 109 -4.54 -12.80 12.57
CA MET A 109 -3.08 -12.67 12.63
C MET A 109 -2.42 -13.98 12.20
N ASP A 110 -3.00 -15.12 12.57
CA ASP A 110 -2.51 -16.43 12.16
C ASP A 110 -2.49 -16.57 10.63
N ASP A 111 -3.54 -16.13 9.94
CA ASP A 111 -3.58 -16.11 8.47
C ASP A 111 -2.48 -15.24 7.86
N VAL A 112 -2.19 -14.09 8.48
CA VAL A 112 -1.15 -13.19 8.01
C VAL A 112 0.22 -13.84 8.15
N LEU A 113 0.50 -14.49 9.29
CA LEU A 113 1.75 -15.19 9.52
C LEU A 113 1.91 -16.39 8.58
N GLU A 114 0.84 -17.13 8.32
CA GLU A 114 0.84 -18.23 7.37
C GLU A 114 1.13 -17.75 5.94
N LEU A 115 0.46 -16.68 5.50
CA LEU A 115 0.72 -16.03 4.22
C LEU A 115 2.16 -15.55 4.10
N VAL A 116 2.70 -14.90 5.14
CA VAL A 116 4.11 -14.47 5.19
C VAL A 116 5.04 -15.67 5.02
N GLY A 117 4.81 -16.76 5.76
CA GLY A 117 5.59 -17.99 5.63
C GLY A 117 5.54 -18.62 4.23
N LYS A 118 4.38 -18.55 3.55
CA LYS A 118 4.22 -19.01 2.15
C LYS A 118 4.94 -18.08 1.17
N LEU A 119 4.91 -16.76 1.37
CA LEU A 119 5.57 -15.79 0.50
C LEU A 119 7.09 -15.82 0.62
N LEU A 120 7.64 -15.97 1.84
CA LEU A 120 9.09 -16.05 2.06
C LEU A 120 9.76 -17.25 1.38
N LYS A 121 8.98 -18.27 0.97
CA LYS A 121 9.47 -19.42 0.19
C LYS A 121 9.43 -19.18 -1.33
N LYS A 122 8.76 -18.12 -1.78
CA LYS A 122 8.51 -17.82 -3.21
C LYS A 122 9.25 -16.58 -3.72
N LEU A 123 9.45 -15.60 -2.84
CA LEU A 123 10.14 -14.33 -3.12
C LEU A 123 11.66 -14.48 -2.89
#